data_AF-A0A4R3KBL8-F1
#
_entry.id   AF-A0A4R3KBL8-F1
#
_cell.length_a   1.000
_cell.length_b   1.000
_cell.length_c   1.000
_cell.angle_alpha   90.00
_cell.angle_beta   90.00
_cell.angle_gamma   90.00
#
_symmetry.space_group_name_H-M   'P 1'
#
loop_
_entity.id
_entity.type
_entity.pdbx_description
1 polymer ?
#
loop_
_entity_poly.entity_id
_entity_poly.type
_entity_poly.pdbx_seq_one_letter_code
_entity_poly.pdbx_strand_id
1 'polypeptide(L)'
;MHAINENRRTLYDGTSITTYSREIESANVLEAEAGTTGYMGGDTGHGGRTFFRVTDLGGTDIRVNPIQDRYGNGGFEVTLGGDCELETMIMALKFIVQVLEEESKEVYD
;
A
#
# COMPACT_ATOMS: atom_id res chain seq x y z
N MET A 1 5.06 18.25 -7.05
CA MET A 1 5.10 16.77 -7.11
C MET A 1 6.15 16.35 -6.08
N HIS A 2 5.74 15.73 -4.97
CA HIS A 2 6.66 15.30 -3.91
C HIS A 2 7.61 14.21 -4.43
N ALA A 3 8.80 14.12 -3.84
CA ALA A 3 9.80 13.11 -4.18
C ALA A 3 9.27 11.70 -3.87
N ILE A 4 9.62 10.74 -4.71
CA ILE A 4 9.41 9.31 -4.43
C ILE A 4 10.65 8.84 -3.68
N ASN A 5 10.45 8.22 -2.53
CA ASN A 5 11.52 7.63 -1.73
C ASN A 5 11.54 6.12 -1.92
N GLU A 6 12.71 5.57 -2.23
CA GLU A 6 12.94 4.12 -2.22
C GLU A 6 13.29 3.67 -0.79
N ASN A 7 12.66 2.61 -0.33
CA ASN A 7 12.84 2.03 0.99
C ASN A 7 13.01 0.51 0.89
N ARG A 8 13.39 -0.10 2.02
CA ARG A 8 13.45 -1.57 2.15
C ARG A 8 12.65 -2.01 3.35
N ARG A 9 11.77 -3.00 3.14
CA ARG A 9 10.94 -3.59 4.19
C ARG A 9 11.20 -5.08 4.34
N THR A 10 11.02 -5.56 5.57
CA THR A 10 10.89 -6.99 5.88
C THR A 10 9.44 -7.24 6.27
N LEU A 11 8.77 -8.14 5.55
CA LEU A 11 7.38 -8.50 5.79
C LEU A 11 7.25 -9.48 6.96
N TYR A 12 6.01 -9.76 7.36
CA TYR A 12 5.71 -10.60 8.53
C TYR A 12 6.27 -12.03 8.42
N ASP A 13 6.51 -12.53 7.20
CA ASP A 13 7.06 -13.85 6.93
C ASP A 13 8.59 -13.84 6.71
N GLY A 14 9.24 -12.69 6.90
CA GLY A 14 10.68 -12.51 6.72
C GLY A 14 11.11 -12.12 5.30
N THR A 15 10.19 -12.08 4.33
CA THR A 15 10.52 -11.66 2.96
C THR A 15 10.97 -10.20 2.95
N SER A 16 12.13 -9.92 2.33
CA SER A 16 12.60 -8.55 2.13
C SER A 16 12.19 -8.05 0.75
N ILE A 17 11.58 -6.87 0.70
CA ILE A 17 11.12 -6.22 -0.54
C ILE A 17 11.61 -4.78 -0.60
N THR A 18 11.83 -4.29 -1.83
CA THR A 18 11.95 -2.85 -2.10
C THR A 18 10.55 -2.26 -2.13
N THR A 19 10.40 -1.07 -1.53
CA THR A 19 9.14 -0.32 -1.52
C THR A 19 9.39 1.12 -1.94
N TYR A 20 8.37 1.77 -2.45
CA TYR A 20 8.40 3.18 -2.83
C TYR A 20 7.34 3.92 -2.03
N SER A 21 7.72 5.03 -1.41
CA SER A 21 6.81 5.89 -0.66
C SER A 21 6.71 7.29 -1.25
N ARG A 22 5.56 7.92 -1.01
CA ARG A 22 5.29 9.28 -1.41
C ARG A 22 4.31 9.95 -0.46
N GLU A 23 4.62 11.19 -0.09
CA GLU A 23 3.73 12.09 0.64
C GLU A 23 2.74 12.78 -0.31
N ILE A 24 1.52 12.93 0.19
CA ILE A 24 0.36 13.46 -0.53
C ILE A 24 -0.31 14.47 0.40
N GLU A 25 -0.36 15.72 -0.04
CA GLU A 25 -0.80 16.85 0.76
C GLU A 25 -2.03 17.52 0.14
N SER A 26 -3.00 17.84 0.99
CA SER A 26 -4.11 18.76 0.76
C SER A 26 -4.40 19.48 2.09
N ALA A 27 -5.66 19.59 2.53
CA ALA A 27 -5.97 19.98 3.91
C ALA A 27 -5.58 18.91 4.96
N ASN A 28 -5.30 17.68 4.51
CA ASN A 28 -4.72 16.58 5.28
C ASN A 28 -3.44 16.06 4.59
N VAL A 29 -2.63 15.27 5.31
CA VAL A 29 -1.37 14.70 4.78
C VAL A 29 -1.34 13.19 4.96
N LEU A 30 -1.12 12.47 3.85
CA LEU A 30 -0.95 11.02 3.82
C LEU A 30 0.42 10.64 3.29
N GLU A 31 1.02 9.58 3.82
CA GLU A 31 2.09 8.84 3.16
C GLU A 31 1.52 7.53 2.59
N ALA A 32 1.68 7.32 1.29
CA ALA A 32 1.43 6.04 0.65
C ALA A 32 2.77 5.34 0.40
N GLU A 33 2.88 4.07 0.77
CA GLU A 33 4.04 3.22 0.49
C GLU A 33 3.57 1.91 -0.12
N ALA A 34 4.21 1.43 -1.17
CA ALA A 34 3.88 0.15 -1.79
C ALA A 34 5.13 -0.55 -2.32
N GLY A 35 5.04 -1.87 -2.51
CA GLY A 35 6.07 -2.65 -3.16
C GLY A 35 5.63 -4.10 -3.33
N THR A 36 6.25 -4.79 -4.28
CA THR A 36 5.99 -6.19 -4.54
C THR A 36 7.26 -6.91 -4.97
N THR A 37 7.30 -8.22 -4.79
CA THR A 37 8.31 -9.08 -5.45
C THR A 37 7.94 -9.40 -6.91
N GLY A 38 6.78 -8.94 -7.37
CA GLY A 38 6.20 -9.24 -8.67
C GLY A 38 5.57 -10.62 -8.78
N TYR A 39 5.08 -10.97 -9.97
CA TYR A 39 4.46 -12.26 -10.21
C TYR A 39 5.52 -13.37 -10.26
N MET A 40 5.44 -14.30 -9.30
CA MET A 40 6.34 -15.47 -9.19
C MET A 40 5.65 -16.81 -9.44
N GLY A 41 4.34 -16.79 -9.75
CA GLY A 41 3.50 -17.99 -9.92
C GLY A 41 3.12 -18.67 -8.60
N GLY A 42 2.00 -19.40 -8.59
CA GLY A 42 1.54 -20.13 -7.40
C GLY A 42 0.81 -19.27 -6.36
N ASP A 43 0.51 -19.90 -5.21
CA ASP A 43 -0.19 -19.30 -4.06
C ASP A 43 0.80 -18.79 -3.00
N THR A 44 0.34 -18.45 -1.79
CA THR A 44 1.19 -17.93 -0.69
C THR A 44 2.45 -18.77 -0.42
N GLY A 45 2.44 -20.08 -0.69
CA GLY A 45 3.59 -20.96 -0.47
C GLY A 45 4.73 -20.81 -1.50
N HIS A 46 4.42 -20.36 -2.72
CA HIS A 46 5.38 -20.31 -3.84
C HIS A 46 5.38 -18.98 -4.61
N GLY A 47 4.37 -18.15 -4.39
CA GLY A 47 4.14 -16.90 -5.09
C GLY A 47 4.74 -15.69 -4.40
N GLY A 48 4.53 -14.54 -5.05
CA GLY A 48 5.12 -13.28 -4.65
C GLY A 48 4.54 -12.71 -3.36
N ARG A 49 5.05 -11.54 -2.99
CA ARG A 49 4.54 -10.73 -1.88
C ARG A 49 4.18 -9.35 -2.37
N THR A 50 3.03 -8.88 -1.91
CA THR A 50 2.53 -7.52 -2.15
C THR A 50 2.41 -6.82 -0.81
N PHE A 51 2.90 -5.60 -0.75
CA PHE A 51 2.79 -4.73 0.40
C PHE A 51 2.28 -3.37 -0.06
N PHE A 52 1.38 -2.81 0.73
CA PHE A 52 1.13 -1.38 0.69
C PHE A 52 0.70 -0.90 2.08
N ARG A 53 0.88 0.40 2.31
CA ARG A 53 0.51 1.09 3.54
C ARG A 53 0.08 2.50 3.18
N VAL A 54 -0.96 2.97 3.86
CA VAL A 54 -1.32 4.40 3.92
C VAL A 54 -1.18 4.83 5.37
N THR A 55 -0.53 5.96 5.62
CA THR A 55 -0.29 6.48 6.97
C THR A 55 -0.72 7.93 7.03
N ASP A 56 -1.52 8.26 8.04
CA ASP A 56 -1.84 9.65 8.36
C ASP A 56 -0.61 10.33 8.95
N LEU A 57 -0.13 11.37 8.27
CA LEU A 57 0.93 12.25 8.76
C LEU A 57 0.36 13.51 9.42
N GLY A 58 -0.95 13.76 9.28
CA GLY A 58 -1.64 14.81 9.99
C GLY A 58 -2.98 15.20 9.35
N GLY A 59 -3.96 15.46 10.21
CA GLY A 59 -5.20 16.12 9.81
C GLY A 59 -6.19 15.26 9.03
N THR A 60 -6.02 13.94 8.98
CA THR A 60 -6.93 13.03 8.26
C THR A 60 -7.99 12.44 9.22
N ASP A 61 -9.29 12.62 8.95
CA ASP A 61 -10.33 11.78 9.60
C ASP A 61 -10.34 10.40 8.93
N ILE A 62 -9.57 9.46 9.49
CA ILE A 62 -9.45 8.07 9.00
C ILE A 62 -9.83 7.07 10.08
N ARG A 63 -10.67 6.09 9.72
CA ARG A 63 -10.98 4.91 10.55
C ARG A 63 -10.65 3.66 9.76
N VAL A 64 -9.81 2.79 10.32
CA VAL A 64 -9.44 1.50 9.74
C VAL A 64 -9.92 0.39 10.67
N ASN A 65 -10.86 -0.43 10.23
CA ASN A 65 -11.36 -1.55 11.02
C ASN A 65 -10.94 -2.88 10.37
N PRO A 66 -10.30 -3.81 11.11
CA PRO A 66 -10.06 -5.15 10.61
C PRO A 66 -11.36 -5.93 10.59
N ILE A 67 -11.57 -6.71 9.52
CA ILE A 67 -12.69 -7.65 9.41
C ILE A 67 -12.21 -8.98 10.00
N GLN A 68 -12.81 -9.37 11.13
CA GLN A 68 -12.48 -10.62 11.81
C GLN A 68 -13.25 -11.78 11.18
N ASP A 69 -12.52 -12.80 10.73
CA ASP A 69 -13.07 -14.11 10.37
C ASP A 69 -12.55 -15.19 11.34
N ARG A 70 -12.84 -16.47 11.08
CA ARG A 70 -12.35 -17.57 11.93
C ARG A 70 -10.81 -17.70 11.99
N TYR A 71 -10.08 -17.02 11.10
CA TYR A 71 -8.63 -17.05 11.01
C TYR A 71 -7.97 -15.71 11.36
N GLY A 72 -8.78 -14.69 11.73
CA GLY A 72 -8.31 -13.34 12.04
C GLY A 72 -7.84 -12.52 10.83
N ASN A 73 -8.10 -12.98 9.61
CA ASN A 73 -7.59 -12.39 8.36
C ASN A 73 -8.70 -12.12 7.33
N GLY A 74 -9.91 -11.78 7.81
CA GLY A 74 -11.10 -11.58 6.98
C GLY A 74 -11.09 -10.33 6.11
N GLY A 75 -10.10 -9.43 6.29
CA GLY A 75 -9.91 -8.22 5.50
C GLY A 75 -9.83 -6.96 6.36
N PHE A 76 -10.06 -5.82 5.75
CA PHE A 76 -10.11 -4.52 6.41
C PHE A 76 -11.05 -3.57 5.66
N GLU A 77 -11.62 -2.62 6.38
CA GLU A 77 -12.40 -1.50 5.83
C GLU A 77 -11.75 -0.17 6.24
N VAL A 78 -11.85 0.81 5.35
CA VAL A 78 -11.35 2.17 5.57
C VAL A 78 -12.49 3.15 5.34
N THR A 79 -12.75 4.00 6.33
CA THR A 79 -13.71 5.11 6.23
C THR A 79 -12.98 6.43 6.39
N LEU A 80 -13.30 7.39 5.54
CA LEU A 80 -12.68 8.72 5.50
C LEU A 80 -13.76 9.81 5.57
N GLY A 81 -13.44 10.92 6.24
CA GLY A 81 -14.41 11.98 6.54
C GLY A 81 -14.11 13.33 5.90
N GLY A 82 -14.41 13.50 4.61
CA GLY A 82 -14.32 14.80 3.94
C GLY A 82 -13.90 14.73 2.48
N ASP A 83 -13.96 15.88 1.80
CA ASP A 83 -13.57 16.00 0.39
C ASP A 83 -12.04 15.92 0.21
N CYS A 84 -11.26 16.47 1.16
CA CYS A 84 -9.80 16.38 1.10
C CYS A 84 -9.30 14.95 1.34
N GLU A 85 -9.91 14.20 2.24
CA GLU A 85 -9.58 12.79 2.44
C GLU A 85 -9.92 11.94 1.22
N LEU A 86 -11.05 12.22 0.55
CA LEU A 86 -11.40 11.58 -0.72
C LEU A 86 -10.34 11.87 -1.79
N GLU A 87 -9.96 13.13 -1.96
CA GLU A 87 -8.94 13.55 -2.93
C GLU A 87 -7.58 12.89 -2.66
N THR A 88 -7.07 13.03 -1.43
CA THR A 88 -5.75 12.51 -1.05
C THR A 88 -5.72 10.99 -1.09
N MET A 89 -6.79 10.30 -0.69
CA MET A 89 -6.88 8.84 -0.80
C MET A 89 -6.92 8.37 -2.26
N ILE A 90 -7.62 9.07 -3.16
CA ILE A 90 -7.58 8.75 -4.60
C ILE A 90 -6.15 8.83 -5.13
N MET A 91 -5.39 9.87 -4.75
CA MET A 91 -3.98 9.99 -5.15
C MET A 91 -3.12 8.88 -4.55
N ALA A 92 -3.35 8.51 -3.29
CA ALA A 92 -2.63 7.44 -2.60
C ALA A 92 -2.84 6.10 -3.29
N LEU A 93 -4.10 5.76 -3.59
CA LEU A 93 -4.46 4.51 -4.28
C LEU A 93 -3.88 4.48 -5.70
N LYS A 94 -3.92 5.59 -6.44
CA LYS A 94 -3.29 5.66 -7.77
C LYS A 94 -1.78 5.43 -7.71
N PHE A 95 -1.09 6.03 -6.74
CA PHE A 95 0.33 5.80 -6.54
C PHE A 95 0.64 4.35 -6.18
N ILE A 96 -0.14 3.75 -5.26
CA ILE A 96 0.00 2.34 -4.89
C ILE A 96 -0.17 1.44 -6.13
N VAL A 97 -1.23 1.65 -6.91
CA VAL A 97 -1.47 0.89 -8.15
C VAL A 97 -0.30 1.04 -9.12
N GLN A 98 0.17 2.26 -9.35
CA GLN A 98 1.31 2.52 -10.22
C GLN A 98 2.55 1.72 -9.80
N VAL A 99 2.93 1.79 -8.52
CA VAL A 99 4.09 1.05 -8.01
C VAL A 99 3.91 -0.46 -8.18
N LEU A 100 2.73 -0.99 -7.86
CA LEU A 100 2.47 -2.42 -7.99
C LEU A 100 2.50 -2.87 -9.45
N GLU A 101 1.96 -2.10 -10.39
CA GLU A 101 2.01 -2.41 -11.82
C GLU A 101 3.44 -2.37 -12.36
N GLU A 102 4.20 -1.32 -12.04
CA GLU A 102 5.58 -1.13 -12.50
C GLU A 102 6.52 -2.24 -12.01
N GLU A 103 6.36 -2.66 -10.75
CA GLU A 103 7.20 -3.69 -10.12
C GLU A 103 6.69 -5.13 -10.35
N SER A 104 5.47 -5.31 -10.88
CA SER A 104 4.87 -6.62 -11.11
C SER A 104 5.29 -7.33 -12.39
N LYS A 105 6.17 -6.73 -13.21
CA LYS A 105 6.53 -7.26 -14.54
C LYS A 105 6.83 -8.75 -14.51
N GLU A 106 6.09 -9.50 -15.32
CA GLU A 106 6.29 -10.93 -15.48
C GLU A 106 7.70 -11.20 -16.01
N VAL A 107 8.44 -12.06 -15.32
CA VAL A 107 9.68 -12.61 -15.85
C VAL A 107 9.29 -13.62 -16.93
N TYR A 108 9.04 -13.13 -18.15
CA TYR A 108 9.01 -13.99 -19.32
C TYR A 108 10.47 -14.34 -19.67
N ASP A 109 10.83 -15.62 -19.57
CA ASP A 109 12.00 -16.20 -20.26
C ASP A 109 11.79 -16.19 -21.78
#